data_AF-A0A7J0F7V4-F1
#
_entry.id   AF-A0A7J0F7V4-F1
#
_cell.length_a   1.000
_cell.length_b   1.000
_cell.length_c   1.000
_cell.angle_alpha   90.00
_cell.angle_beta   90.00
_cell.angle_gamma   90.00
#
_symmetry.space_group_name_H-M   'P 1'
#
loop_
_entity.id
_entity.type
_entity.pdbx_description
1 polymer ?
#
loop_
_entity_poly.entity_id
_entity_poly.type
_entity_poly.pdbx_seq_one_letter_code
_entity_poly.pdbx_strand_id
1 'polypeptide(L)'
;MGIHNFFLFPLGISTLDLLIRERHAEEYCAMYDICGERTDGKVLNCPYGSPSVKPDELFSERIQSLCPTISGNVCCTEYQFETLRAQVQQAIPFLVGCPACLRNFLNLFCELSCSPKQSLFINVTSISEVNGNLTVDGIDFFVTDTFGEGLYNSCKDVKFGTMNTRALDFVGAGARNAKEWFAFIGQQASLGLPGSPYAINFQTRIPESSGMEHMNVSVYSCGDTSLGCSCGDCPSTPVCSDVEPPSPHKKDPCSIRIGSLKVKCIEFSLAIFYILLVSTLLGWALFHRTGERRISSSSMKPLLSYTDEGEVNNCHVQKDEMKVHEMVSEVPLSVLQGYMSRFFRIYGTWVARHPTRVLCSSLAVVLILCLGLTRFEVETRPEKLWVGHGSKAAEENTFLTDT
;
A
#
# COMPACT_ATOMS: atom_id res chain seq x y z
N MET A 1 -23.87 14.66 -103.90
CA MET A 1 -23.43 16.06 -103.86
C MET A 1 -23.93 16.64 -102.54
N GLY A 2 -23.18 16.80 -101.45
CA GLY A 2 -21.83 16.45 -101.01
C GLY A 2 -21.90 16.40 -99.47
N ILE A 3 -21.37 15.36 -98.80
CA ILE A 3 -20.08 15.35 -98.08
C ILE A 3 -19.83 16.63 -97.26
N HIS A 4 -19.79 16.52 -95.92
CA HIS A 4 -18.66 16.96 -95.10
C HIS A 4 -18.73 16.35 -93.68
N ASN A 5 -17.75 15.49 -93.39
CA ASN A 5 -17.27 15.08 -92.06
C ASN A 5 -16.95 16.30 -91.17
N PHE A 6 -16.96 16.16 -89.84
CA PHE A 6 -15.78 16.48 -89.00
C PHE A 6 -15.95 16.00 -87.54
N PHE A 7 -15.13 15.00 -87.18
CA PHE A 7 -14.39 14.78 -85.93
C PHE A 7 -15.08 14.79 -84.55
N LEU A 8 -15.11 13.59 -83.94
CA LEU A 8 -14.95 13.36 -82.51
C LEU A 8 -13.66 14.01 -81.99
N PHE A 9 -13.78 14.82 -80.93
CA PHE A 9 -12.70 15.11 -79.99
C PHE A 9 -13.21 14.85 -78.57
N PRO A 10 -12.51 14.02 -77.77
CA PRO A 10 -12.75 13.95 -76.33
C PRO A 10 -11.93 15.08 -75.68
N LEU A 11 -12.59 16.06 -75.08
CA LEU A 11 -11.92 17.04 -74.23
C LEU A 11 -12.72 17.21 -72.94
N GLY A 12 -12.15 16.62 -71.90
CA GLY A 12 -12.67 16.65 -70.54
C GLY A 12 -11.89 15.68 -69.66
N ILE A 13 -10.55 15.68 -69.77
CA ILE A 13 -9.70 15.16 -68.70
C ILE A 13 -9.91 16.13 -67.56
N SER A 14 -10.82 15.79 -66.65
CA SER A 14 -10.98 16.46 -65.38
C SER A 14 -9.62 16.43 -64.69
N THR A 15 -9.22 17.55 -64.10
CA THR A 15 -8.03 17.72 -63.24
C THR A 15 -8.09 16.89 -61.94
N LEU A 16 -8.88 15.81 -61.94
CA LEU A 16 -9.14 14.88 -60.85
C LEU A 16 -8.45 13.52 -61.08
N ASP A 17 -7.60 13.41 -62.10
CA ASP A 17 -6.84 12.19 -62.45
C ASP A 17 -5.32 12.32 -62.22
N LEU A 18 -4.87 13.28 -61.40
CA LEU A 18 -3.61 13.12 -60.65
C LEU A 18 -3.83 12.12 -59.51
N LEU A 19 -4.29 10.92 -59.90
CA LEU A 19 -4.32 9.72 -59.10
C LEU A 19 -2.88 9.43 -58.66
N ILE A 20 -2.55 9.86 -57.44
CA ILE A 20 -1.58 9.15 -56.61
C ILE A 20 -2.13 7.73 -56.57
N ARG A 21 -1.60 6.84 -57.41
CA ARG A 21 -1.91 5.43 -57.30
C ARG A 21 -1.35 5.01 -55.95
N GLU A 22 -2.25 4.84 -54.97
CA GLU A 22 -1.91 4.27 -53.67
C GLU A 22 -1.09 3.00 -53.91
N ARG A 23 0.17 3.05 -53.49
CA ARG A 23 1.13 1.98 -53.70
C ARG A 23 1.49 1.44 -52.34
N HIS A 24 0.93 0.28 -52.03
CA HIS A 24 1.24 -0.48 -50.83
C HIS A 24 2.33 -1.48 -51.20
N ALA A 25 3.57 -1.20 -50.77
CA ALA A 25 4.72 -2.04 -51.05
C ALA A 25 5.80 -1.85 -49.98
N GLU A 26 6.67 -2.84 -49.84
CA GLU A 26 7.93 -2.64 -49.11
C GLU A 26 8.76 -1.54 -49.77
N GLU A 27 9.56 -0.83 -48.97
CA GLU A 27 10.40 0.30 -49.40
C GLU A 27 9.59 1.48 -49.98
N TYR A 28 8.36 1.65 -49.50
CA TYR A 28 7.46 2.72 -49.92
C TYR A 28 6.67 3.30 -48.74
N CYS A 29 6.58 4.63 -48.72
CA CYS A 29 6.00 5.43 -47.66
C CYS A 29 4.58 5.88 -48.05
N ALA A 30 3.68 5.91 -47.08
CA ALA A 30 2.34 6.49 -47.27
C ALA A 30 2.37 8.02 -47.20
N MET A 31 3.29 8.57 -46.40
CA MET A 31 3.49 9.99 -46.18
C MET A 31 4.97 10.27 -45.93
N TYR A 32 5.49 11.38 -46.43
CA TYR A 32 6.92 11.72 -46.32
C TYR A 32 7.12 13.24 -46.28
N ASP A 33 8.07 13.69 -45.47
CA ASP A 33 8.36 15.11 -45.22
C ASP A 33 7.23 15.89 -44.52
N ILE A 34 7.50 17.13 -44.14
CA ILE A 34 6.59 18.04 -43.43
C ILE A 34 6.12 19.15 -44.37
N CYS A 35 4.80 19.27 -44.55
CA CYS A 35 4.19 20.22 -45.48
C CYS A 35 3.48 21.39 -44.80
N GLY A 36 3.24 21.32 -43.49
CA GLY A 36 2.58 22.41 -42.78
C GLY A 36 2.74 22.32 -41.27
N GLU A 37 2.27 23.37 -40.60
CA GLU A 37 2.33 23.52 -39.15
C GLU A 37 1.02 24.13 -38.66
N ARG A 38 0.42 23.50 -37.65
CA ARG A 38 -0.76 24.01 -36.97
C ARG A 38 -0.43 25.25 -36.15
N THR A 39 -1.44 26.02 -35.76
CA THR A 39 -1.26 27.24 -34.95
C THR A 39 -0.62 26.99 -33.57
N ASP A 40 -0.60 25.76 -33.08
CA ASP A 40 0.03 25.34 -31.83
C ASP A 40 1.46 24.78 -32.00
N GLY A 41 2.07 24.94 -33.17
CA GLY A 41 3.44 24.51 -33.45
C GLY A 41 3.58 23.03 -33.83
N LYS A 42 2.48 22.29 -33.92
CA LYS A 42 2.48 20.89 -34.32
C LYS A 42 2.59 20.77 -35.84
N VAL A 43 3.68 20.19 -36.30
CA VAL A 43 3.93 19.91 -37.72
C VAL A 43 3.06 18.78 -38.27
N LEU A 44 2.78 18.84 -39.57
CA LEU A 44 1.95 17.90 -40.31
C LEU A 44 2.69 17.36 -41.52
N ASN A 45 2.57 16.05 -41.74
CA ASN A 45 3.22 15.37 -42.85
C ASN A 45 2.58 15.73 -44.19
N CYS A 46 3.35 15.61 -45.27
CA CYS A 46 2.80 15.69 -46.62
C CYS A 46 1.99 14.42 -46.95
N PRO A 47 0.86 14.53 -47.67
CA PRO A 47 -0.02 13.39 -47.98
C PRO A 47 0.47 12.53 -49.16
N TYR A 48 1.66 12.81 -49.69
CA TYR A 48 2.18 12.15 -50.88
C TYR A 48 3.09 10.99 -50.48
N GLY A 49 2.85 9.82 -51.08
CA GLY A 49 3.72 8.66 -50.93
C GLY A 49 5.05 8.82 -51.69
N SER A 50 6.11 8.23 -51.15
CA SER A 50 7.45 8.27 -51.74
C SER A 50 8.16 6.93 -51.55
N PRO A 51 9.17 6.59 -52.36
CA PRO A 51 10.12 5.54 -52.00
C PRO A 51 10.79 5.86 -50.66
N SER A 52 11.13 4.83 -49.89
CA SER A 52 11.97 4.95 -48.71
C SER A 52 13.36 5.49 -49.09
N VAL A 53 14.01 6.20 -48.17
CA VAL A 53 15.31 6.84 -48.40
C VAL A 53 16.34 6.21 -47.49
N LYS A 54 17.53 5.94 -48.04
CA LYS A 54 18.68 5.50 -47.23
C LYS A 54 19.20 6.68 -46.40
N PRO A 55 19.17 6.62 -45.06
CA PRO A 55 19.72 7.67 -44.22
C PRO A 55 21.26 7.68 -44.31
N ASP A 56 21.87 8.83 -44.02
CA ASP A 56 23.31 8.87 -43.80
C ASP A 56 23.69 8.17 -42.48
N GLU A 57 24.99 7.95 -42.27
CA GLU A 57 25.48 7.16 -41.13
C GLU A 57 25.09 7.79 -39.79
N LEU A 58 25.24 9.11 -39.66
CA LEU A 58 24.92 9.85 -38.45
C LEU A 58 23.42 9.85 -38.15
N PHE A 59 22.57 10.01 -39.16
CA PHE A 59 21.12 9.94 -38.99
C PHE A 59 20.68 8.51 -38.68
N SER A 60 21.27 7.50 -39.32
CA SER A 60 21.03 6.09 -39.02
C SER A 60 21.32 5.77 -37.54
N GLU A 61 22.44 6.24 -36.98
CA GLU A 61 22.75 6.08 -35.55
C GLU A 61 21.72 6.75 -34.64
N ARG A 62 21.27 7.97 -34.99
CA ARG A 62 20.22 8.65 -34.23
C ARG A 62 18.91 7.87 -34.25
N ILE A 63 18.50 7.33 -35.40
CA ILE A 63 17.31 6.49 -35.51
C ILE A 63 17.45 5.27 -34.61
N GLN A 64 18.57 4.56 -34.66
CA GLN A 64 18.79 3.35 -33.85
C GLN A 64 18.79 3.64 -32.34
N SER A 65 19.18 4.85 -31.91
CA SER A 65 19.15 5.22 -30.48
C SER A 65 17.74 5.21 -29.88
N LEU A 66 16.72 5.57 -30.67
CA LEU A 66 15.32 5.58 -30.24
C LEU A 66 14.56 4.34 -30.74
N CYS A 67 14.80 3.95 -31.98
CA CYS A 67 14.09 2.96 -32.78
C CYS A 67 15.04 1.84 -33.25
N PRO A 68 15.57 0.99 -32.34
CA PRO A 68 16.58 -0.02 -32.68
C PRO A 68 16.06 -1.13 -33.62
N THR A 69 14.73 -1.25 -33.79
CA THR A 69 14.10 -2.20 -34.72
C THR A 69 14.12 -1.71 -36.17
N ILE A 70 14.31 -0.41 -36.38
CA ILE A 70 14.35 0.20 -37.72
C ILE A 70 15.79 0.17 -38.23
N SER A 71 15.99 -0.47 -39.38
CA SER A 71 17.29 -0.57 -40.03
C SER A 71 17.14 -0.46 -41.55
N GLY A 72 18.19 0.01 -42.23
CA GLY A 72 18.17 0.20 -43.68
C GLY A 72 17.52 1.54 -44.08
N ASN A 73 16.69 1.50 -45.12
CA ASN A 73 15.99 2.70 -45.59
C ASN A 73 14.86 3.08 -44.63
N VAL A 74 14.45 4.34 -44.67
CA VAL A 74 13.45 4.90 -43.76
C VAL A 74 12.47 5.82 -44.47
N CYS A 75 11.28 5.96 -43.88
CA CYS A 75 10.20 6.83 -44.36
C CYS A 75 10.10 8.15 -43.59
N CYS A 76 11.20 8.62 -42.99
CA CYS A 76 11.24 9.89 -42.28
C CYS A 76 12.45 10.74 -42.65
N THR A 77 12.27 12.05 -42.66
CA THR A 77 13.36 13.03 -42.70
C THR A 77 13.95 13.22 -41.30
N GLU A 78 15.12 13.86 -41.21
CA GLU A 78 15.72 14.21 -39.90
C GLU A 78 14.77 15.09 -39.08
N TYR A 79 14.04 16.01 -39.72
CA TYR A 79 13.06 16.87 -39.05
C TYR A 79 11.85 16.08 -38.52
N GLN A 80 11.35 15.09 -39.26
CA GLN A 80 10.29 14.21 -38.80
C GLN A 80 10.74 13.33 -37.62
N PHE A 81 11.97 12.79 -37.67
CA PHE A 81 12.51 12.00 -36.58
C PHE A 81 12.73 12.82 -35.30
N GLU A 82 13.23 14.05 -35.43
CA GLU A 82 13.39 14.95 -34.29
C GLU A 82 12.03 15.33 -33.66
N THR A 83 11.02 15.53 -34.50
CA THR A 83 9.64 15.73 -34.05
C THR A 83 9.13 14.51 -33.29
N LEU A 84 9.29 13.30 -33.83
CA LEU A 84 8.94 12.05 -33.15
C LEU A 84 9.61 11.98 -31.78
N ARG A 85 10.93 12.21 -31.72
CA ARG A 85 11.72 12.15 -30.49
C ARG A 85 11.18 13.10 -29.43
N ALA A 86 10.91 14.37 -29.79
CA ALA A 86 10.37 15.37 -28.87
C ALA A 86 8.96 15.03 -28.37
N GLN A 87 8.13 14.38 -29.20
CA GLN A 87 6.78 13.96 -28.83
C GLN A 87 6.79 12.78 -27.87
N VAL A 88 7.55 11.71 -28.18
CA VAL A 88 7.59 10.52 -27.30
C VAL A 88 8.30 10.80 -25.98
N GLN A 89 9.25 11.74 -25.94
CA GLN A 89 9.95 12.15 -24.72
C GLN A 89 9.01 12.62 -23.61
N GLN A 90 7.85 13.17 -23.94
CA GLN A 90 6.85 13.59 -22.95
C GLN A 90 6.18 12.41 -22.25
N ALA A 91 6.08 11.25 -22.92
CA ALA A 91 5.49 10.04 -22.37
C ALA A 91 6.49 9.18 -21.58
N ILE A 92 7.79 9.30 -21.88
CA ILE A 92 8.86 8.48 -21.28
C ILE A 92 8.78 8.47 -19.73
N PRO A 93 8.71 9.60 -19.01
CA PRO A 93 8.71 9.60 -17.54
C PRO A 93 7.58 8.80 -16.89
N PHE A 94 6.47 8.57 -17.61
CA PHE A 94 5.37 7.74 -17.13
C PHE A 94 5.63 6.24 -17.33
N LEU A 95 6.38 5.87 -18.38
CA LEU A 95 6.56 4.48 -18.80
C LEU A 95 7.93 3.90 -18.43
N VAL A 96 8.88 4.71 -17.95
CA VAL A 96 10.23 4.25 -17.56
C VAL A 96 10.25 3.18 -16.47
N GLY A 97 9.18 3.02 -15.68
CA GLY A 97 9.08 1.96 -14.67
C GLY A 97 9.17 0.55 -15.25
N CYS A 98 8.81 0.38 -16.54
CA CYS A 98 8.85 -0.91 -17.23
C CYS A 98 9.49 -0.79 -18.62
N PRO A 99 10.75 -1.24 -18.80
CA PRO A 99 11.45 -1.16 -20.08
C PRO A 99 10.74 -1.84 -21.25
N ALA A 100 10.09 -3.00 -21.04
CA ALA A 100 9.30 -3.68 -22.07
C ALA A 100 8.15 -2.79 -22.56
N CYS A 101 7.36 -2.24 -21.63
CA CYS A 101 6.27 -1.31 -21.94
C CYS A 101 6.75 -0.12 -22.75
N LEU A 102 7.79 0.56 -22.25
CA LEU A 102 8.36 1.72 -22.93
C LEU A 102 8.84 1.36 -24.34
N ARG A 103 9.54 0.23 -24.51
CA ARG A 103 10.03 -0.20 -25.82
C ARG A 103 8.88 -0.50 -26.78
N ASN A 104 7.83 -1.19 -26.34
CA ASN A 104 6.65 -1.48 -27.17
C ASN A 104 5.95 -0.18 -27.61
N PHE A 105 5.82 0.78 -26.69
CA PHE A 105 5.23 2.09 -26.97
C PHE A 105 6.05 2.85 -28.01
N LEU A 106 7.38 2.88 -27.85
CA LEU A 106 8.28 3.50 -28.83
C LEU A 106 8.22 2.80 -30.18
N ASN A 107 8.21 1.47 -30.22
CA ASN A 107 8.13 0.70 -31.47
C ASN A 107 6.88 1.07 -32.28
N LEU A 108 5.72 1.27 -31.65
CA LEU A 108 4.51 1.71 -32.35
C LEU A 108 4.72 3.03 -33.11
N PHE A 109 5.29 4.05 -32.47
CA PHE A 109 5.51 5.35 -33.09
C PHE A 109 6.73 5.39 -34.03
N CYS A 110 7.73 4.55 -33.78
CA CYS A 110 8.85 4.33 -34.69
C CYS A 110 8.36 3.72 -36.02
N GLU A 111 7.51 2.70 -35.96
CA GLU A 111 6.92 2.10 -37.16
C GLU A 111 6.01 3.07 -37.89
N LEU A 112 5.21 3.84 -37.16
CA LEU A 112 4.35 4.87 -37.74
C LEU A 112 5.14 5.91 -38.54
N SER A 113 6.25 6.37 -37.97
CA SER A 113 6.95 7.53 -38.51
C SER A 113 8.04 7.17 -39.51
N CYS A 114 8.81 6.11 -39.27
CA CYS A 114 10.08 5.86 -39.97
C CYS A 114 10.16 4.50 -40.68
N SER A 115 9.18 3.61 -40.54
CA SER A 115 9.25 2.26 -41.13
C SER A 115 9.44 2.29 -42.64
N PRO A 116 10.36 1.51 -43.24
CA PRO A 116 10.44 1.36 -44.70
C PRO A 116 9.21 0.66 -45.29
N LYS A 117 8.37 0.05 -44.45
CA LYS A 117 7.15 -0.67 -44.83
C LYS A 117 5.88 0.14 -44.54
N GLN A 118 6.00 1.44 -44.26
CA GLN A 118 4.90 2.30 -43.80
C GLN A 118 3.65 2.21 -44.68
N SER A 119 3.80 2.18 -46.02
CA SER A 119 2.64 2.09 -46.92
C SER A 119 1.85 0.78 -46.82
N LEU A 120 2.42 -0.30 -46.27
CA LEU A 120 1.71 -1.56 -46.11
C LEU A 120 0.65 -1.49 -45.01
N PHE A 121 0.87 -0.69 -43.97
CA PHE A 121 -0.01 -0.66 -42.79
C PHE A 121 -0.53 0.73 -42.43
N ILE A 122 -0.24 1.76 -43.24
CA ILE A 122 -0.81 3.11 -43.08
C ILE A 122 -1.50 3.54 -44.37
N ASN A 123 -2.73 4.05 -44.24
CA ASN A 123 -3.45 4.70 -45.32
C ASN A 123 -3.83 6.13 -44.94
N VAL A 124 -3.67 7.09 -45.85
CA VAL A 124 -4.06 8.49 -45.63
C VAL A 124 -5.54 8.63 -45.95
N THR A 125 -6.37 8.91 -44.94
CA THR A 125 -7.83 8.95 -45.10
C THR A 125 -8.39 10.35 -45.30
N SER A 126 -7.69 11.37 -44.80
CA SER A 126 -8.12 12.76 -44.95
C SER A 126 -6.92 13.70 -45.06
N ILE A 127 -7.12 14.73 -45.88
CA ILE A 127 -6.13 15.75 -46.21
C ILE A 127 -6.78 17.11 -45.94
N SER A 128 -6.04 18.00 -45.30
CA SER A 128 -6.42 19.38 -45.05
C SER A 128 -5.45 20.35 -45.73
N GLU A 129 -5.88 21.58 -45.96
CA GLU A 129 -5.01 22.64 -46.47
C GLU A 129 -4.58 23.55 -45.32
N VAL A 130 -3.27 23.66 -45.10
CA VAL A 130 -2.67 24.50 -44.05
C VAL A 130 -1.62 25.40 -44.69
N ASN A 131 -1.80 26.72 -44.56
CA ASN A 131 -0.91 27.74 -45.15
C ASN A 131 -0.67 27.57 -46.66
N GLY A 132 -1.68 27.09 -47.41
CA GLY A 132 -1.59 26.88 -48.86
C GLY A 132 -0.94 25.56 -49.29
N ASN A 133 -0.55 24.70 -48.33
CA ASN A 133 -0.01 23.36 -48.59
C ASN A 133 -1.00 22.28 -48.16
N LEU A 134 -1.05 21.18 -48.91
CA LEU A 134 -1.83 19.99 -48.54
C LEU A 134 -1.07 19.18 -47.47
N THR A 135 -1.77 18.83 -46.39
CA THR A 135 -1.24 18.13 -45.22
C THR A 135 -2.13 16.98 -44.80
N VAL A 136 -1.55 15.94 -44.21
CA VAL A 136 -2.31 14.83 -43.62
C VAL A 136 -3.15 15.33 -42.44
N ASP A 137 -4.47 15.05 -42.46
CA ASP A 137 -5.42 15.35 -41.39
C ASP A 137 -5.94 14.08 -40.68
N GLY A 138 -5.80 12.93 -41.33
CA GLY A 138 -6.14 11.66 -40.73
C GLY A 138 -5.58 10.46 -41.49
N ILE A 139 -5.28 9.41 -40.74
CA ILE A 139 -4.78 8.13 -41.25
C ILE A 139 -5.51 6.95 -40.63
N ASP A 140 -5.58 5.85 -41.38
CA ASP A 140 -5.85 4.53 -40.84
C ASP A 140 -4.51 3.81 -40.59
N PHE A 141 -4.37 3.20 -39.42
CA PHE A 141 -3.19 2.42 -39.04
C PHE A 141 -3.61 0.97 -38.77
N PHE A 142 -3.13 0.04 -39.59
CA PHE A 142 -3.46 -1.38 -39.49
C PHE A 142 -2.49 -2.11 -38.56
N VAL A 143 -2.97 -2.51 -37.39
CA VAL A 143 -2.20 -3.16 -36.33
C VAL A 143 -2.83 -4.50 -35.97
N THR A 144 -1.99 -5.48 -35.61
CA THR A 144 -2.47 -6.78 -35.15
C THR A 144 -3.06 -6.70 -33.74
N ASP A 145 -4.10 -7.49 -33.46
CA ASP A 145 -4.66 -7.62 -32.11
C ASP A 145 -3.60 -8.10 -31.11
N THR A 146 -2.71 -8.99 -31.55
CA THR A 146 -1.59 -9.50 -30.75
C THR A 146 -0.63 -8.39 -30.33
N PHE A 147 -0.29 -7.47 -31.24
CA PHE A 147 0.55 -6.33 -30.88
C PHE A 147 -0.16 -5.40 -29.90
N GLY A 148 -1.41 -5.02 -30.20
CA GLY A 148 -2.18 -4.10 -29.36
C GLY A 148 -2.40 -4.63 -27.94
N GLU A 149 -2.84 -5.88 -27.80
CA GLU A 149 -3.00 -6.53 -26.50
C GLU A 149 -1.67 -6.73 -25.79
N GLY A 150 -0.61 -7.10 -26.50
CA GLY A 150 0.71 -7.24 -25.93
C GLY A 150 1.25 -5.91 -25.36
N LEU A 151 1.14 -4.82 -26.13
CA LEU A 151 1.50 -3.47 -25.70
C LEU A 151 0.68 -3.06 -24.47
N TYR A 152 -0.64 -3.18 -24.50
CA TYR A 152 -1.49 -2.88 -23.35
C TYR A 152 -1.11 -3.71 -22.11
N ASN A 153 -0.96 -5.03 -22.26
CA ASN A 153 -0.63 -5.91 -21.14
C ASN A 153 0.75 -5.64 -20.55
N SER A 154 1.71 -5.19 -21.35
CA SER A 154 3.02 -4.77 -20.84
C SER A 154 2.96 -3.48 -20.00
N CYS A 155 1.93 -2.65 -20.20
CA CYS A 155 1.84 -1.30 -19.62
C CYS A 155 0.74 -1.10 -18.56
N LYS A 156 -0.26 -1.97 -18.50
CA LYS A 156 -1.50 -1.75 -17.71
C LYS A 156 -1.30 -1.54 -16.21
N ASP A 157 -0.24 -2.13 -15.64
CA ASP A 157 0.07 -2.08 -14.21
C ASP A 157 1.25 -1.15 -13.88
N VAL A 158 1.89 -0.57 -14.91
CA VAL A 158 3.07 0.27 -14.75
C VAL A 158 2.74 1.50 -13.91
N LYS A 159 3.58 1.79 -12.93
CA LYS A 159 3.37 2.89 -11.99
C LYS A 159 4.17 4.11 -12.38
N PHE A 160 3.55 5.28 -12.27
CA PHE A 160 4.29 6.52 -12.25
C PHE A 160 4.92 6.69 -10.86
N GLY A 161 6.25 6.53 -10.79
CA GLY A 161 6.97 6.33 -9.53
C GLY A 161 6.78 7.41 -8.46
N THR A 162 6.52 8.66 -8.84
CA THR A 162 6.35 9.77 -7.89
C THR A 162 4.97 9.80 -7.23
N MET A 163 3.92 9.33 -7.91
CA MET A 163 2.53 9.39 -7.42
C MET A 163 1.93 8.01 -7.10
N ASN A 164 2.61 6.92 -7.45
CA ASN A 164 2.11 5.54 -7.30
C ASN A 164 0.76 5.27 -8.01
N THR A 165 0.41 6.12 -8.97
CA THR A 165 -0.75 6.00 -9.87
C THR A 165 -0.37 5.26 -11.15
N ARG A 166 -1.34 4.74 -11.92
CA ARG A 166 -1.02 4.01 -13.16
C ARG A 166 -0.53 4.98 -14.23
N ALA A 167 0.48 4.57 -14.98
CA ALA A 167 0.98 5.35 -16.11
C ALA A 167 -0.11 5.61 -17.15
N LEU A 168 -0.96 4.61 -17.43
CA LEU A 168 -2.10 4.72 -18.35
C LEU A 168 -3.16 5.74 -17.93
N ASP A 169 -3.22 6.15 -16.65
CA ASP A 169 -4.12 7.23 -16.24
C ASP A 169 -3.70 8.57 -16.89
N PHE A 170 -2.42 8.74 -17.24
CA PHE A 170 -1.88 9.93 -17.91
C PHE A 170 -1.71 9.74 -19.42
N VAL A 171 -1.12 8.62 -19.85
CA VAL A 171 -0.80 8.38 -21.27
C VAL A 171 -1.88 7.59 -22.02
N GLY A 172 -2.98 7.26 -21.36
CA GLY A 172 -4.09 6.49 -21.91
C GLY A 172 -5.47 6.93 -21.41
N ALA A 173 -5.58 8.07 -20.72
CA ALA A 173 -6.81 8.54 -20.06
C ALA A 173 -7.55 7.46 -19.24
N GLY A 174 -6.81 6.57 -18.58
CA GLY A 174 -7.36 5.50 -17.76
C GLY A 174 -7.94 4.32 -18.55
N ALA A 175 -7.48 4.12 -19.80
CA ALA A 175 -7.88 3.02 -20.67
C ALA A 175 -7.79 1.65 -19.97
N ARG A 176 -8.83 0.83 -20.16
CA ARG A 176 -8.98 -0.49 -19.54
C ARG A 176 -8.69 -1.66 -20.47
N ASN A 177 -8.40 -1.37 -21.73
CA ASN A 177 -8.08 -2.35 -22.77
C ASN A 177 -7.28 -1.65 -23.89
N ALA A 178 -6.68 -2.46 -24.77
CA ALA A 178 -5.88 -1.96 -25.89
C ALA A 178 -6.66 -1.01 -26.81
N LYS A 179 -7.95 -1.29 -27.07
CA LYS A 179 -8.79 -0.50 -27.96
C LYS A 179 -9.06 0.91 -27.41
N GLU A 180 -9.40 1.03 -26.13
CA GLU A 180 -9.56 2.33 -25.46
C GLU A 180 -8.25 3.13 -25.48
N TRP A 181 -7.12 2.45 -25.26
CA TRP A 181 -5.83 3.12 -25.26
C TRP A 181 -5.46 3.64 -26.65
N PHE A 182 -5.64 2.82 -27.68
CA PHE A 182 -5.44 3.21 -29.09
C PHE A 182 -6.36 4.33 -29.53
N ALA A 183 -7.63 4.31 -29.10
CA ALA A 183 -8.54 5.42 -29.35
C ALA A 183 -8.04 6.73 -28.73
N PHE A 184 -7.48 6.69 -27.52
CA PHE A 184 -6.94 7.87 -26.85
C PHE A 184 -5.68 8.42 -27.55
N ILE A 185 -4.67 7.57 -27.78
CA ILE A 185 -3.41 8.03 -28.39
C ILE A 185 -3.57 8.41 -29.88
N GLY A 186 -4.58 7.85 -30.54
CA GLY A 186 -4.91 8.16 -31.93
C GLY A 186 -5.86 9.34 -32.10
N GLN A 187 -6.45 9.84 -31.01
CA GLN A 187 -7.30 11.02 -31.08
C GLN A 187 -6.46 12.26 -31.42
N GLN A 188 -6.93 13.05 -32.39
CA GLN A 188 -6.33 14.34 -32.70
C GLN A 188 -6.41 15.26 -31.47
N ALA A 189 -5.26 15.78 -31.04
CA ALA A 189 -5.18 16.67 -29.90
C ALA A 189 -5.83 18.03 -30.21
N SER A 190 -6.53 18.56 -29.21
CA SER A 190 -6.96 19.97 -29.23
C SER A 190 -5.75 20.90 -29.17
N LEU A 191 -5.94 22.16 -29.61
CA LEU A 191 -4.87 23.15 -29.67
C LEU A 191 -4.14 23.28 -28.33
N GLY A 192 -2.81 23.13 -28.37
CA GLY A 192 -1.94 23.28 -27.20
C GLY A 192 -1.95 22.11 -26.21
N LEU A 193 -2.68 21.02 -26.50
CA LEU A 193 -2.63 19.79 -25.69
C LEU A 193 -1.61 18.78 -26.24
N PRO A 194 -0.99 17.96 -25.38
CA PRO A 194 -0.16 16.84 -25.81
C PRO A 194 -1.03 15.80 -26.53
N GLY A 195 -0.44 15.09 -27.51
CA GLY A 195 -1.13 14.09 -28.32
C GLY A 195 -0.94 14.30 -29.82
N SER A 196 -1.62 13.47 -30.62
CA SER A 196 -1.44 13.39 -32.06
C SER A 196 -1.85 14.69 -32.78
N PRO A 197 -1.07 15.17 -33.77
CA PRO A 197 -1.41 16.39 -34.51
C PRO A 197 -2.57 16.21 -35.50
N TYR A 198 -2.83 14.97 -35.92
CA TYR A 198 -3.91 14.55 -36.82
C TYR A 198 -4.56 13.25 -36.29
N ALA A 199 -5.71 12.85 -36.83
CA ALA A 199 -6.39 11.65 -36.36
C ALA A 199 -5.69 10.36 -36.81
N ILE A 200 -5.46 9.41 -35.91
CA ILE A 200 -4.92 8.09 -36.21
C ILE A 200 -5.96 7.06 -35.79
N ASN A 201 -6.55 6.38 -36.76
CA ASN A 201 -7.54 5.35 -36.52
C ASN A 201 -6.90 3.96 -36.57
N PHE A 202 -6.66 3.38 -35.39
CA PHE A 202 -6.08 2.04 -35.28
C PHE A 202 -7.12 0.97 -35.62
N GLN A 203 -6.85 0.19 -36.66
CA GLN A 203 -7.74 -0.86 -37.17
C GLN A 203 -7.06 -2.21 -37.19
N THR A 204 -7.83 -3.27 -36.95
CA THR A 204 -7.37 -4.66 -37.07
C THR A 204 -7.95 -5.37 -38.29
N ARG A 205 -8.87 -4.72 -39.01
CA ARG A 205 -9.47 -5.26 -40.24
C ARG A 205 -8.88 -4.53 -41.43
N ILE A 206 -8.30 -5.28 -42.37
CA ILE A 206 -7.79 -4.75 -43.62
C ILE A 206 -8.85 -4.95 -44.72
N PRO A 207 -9.11 -3.96 -45.58
CA PRO A 207 -9.96 -4.14 -46.76
C PRO A 207 -9.33 -5.18 -47.71
N GLU A 208 -10.07 -6.24 -48.05
CA GLU A 208 -9.57 -7.42 -48.80
C GLU A 208 -8.92 -7.12 -50.16
N SER A 209 -9.20 -5.96 -50.77
CA SER A 209 -8.69 -5.55 -52.09
C SER A 209 -7.55 -4.53 -52.07
N SER A 210 -7.02 -4.18 -50.89
CA SER A 210 -6.07 -3.06 -50.74
C SER A 210 -4.60 -3.43 -50.95
N GLY A 211 -4.22 -4.71 -50.85
CA GLY A 211 -2.80 -5.10 -50.87
C GLY A 211 -2.01 -4.61 -49.64
N MET A 212 -2.72 -4.17 -48.60
CA MET A 212 -2.16 -3.76 -47.32
C MET A 212 -1.99 -4.97 -46.39
N GLU A 213 -1.13 -4.81 -45.39
CA GLU A 213 -0.80 -5.79 -44.36
C GLU A 213 -0.84 -5.13 -42.98
N HIS A 214 -0.88 -5.94 -41.92
CA HIS A 214 -0.78 -5.40 -40.56
C HIS A 214 0.68 -5.11 -40.22
N MET A 215 0.90 -4.11 -39.37
CA MET A 215 2.18 -3.94 -38.70
C MET A 215 2.52 -5.22 -37.92
N ASN A 216 3.63 -5.85 -38.31
CA ASN A 216 4.10 -7.12 -37.75
C ASN A 216 5.45 -6.92 -37.05
N VAL A 217 5.40 -6.36 -35.84
CA VAL A 217 6.58 -6.15 -34.98
C VAL A 217 6.42 -6.97 -33.71
N SER A 218 7.54 -7.49 -33.20
CA SER A 218 7.56 -8.25 -31.96
C SER A 218 7.23 -7.36 -30.76
N VAL A 219 6.47 -7.91 -29.82
CA VAL A 219 6.17 -7.27 -28.54
C VAL A 219 6.98 -7.90 -27.43
N TYR A 220 7.59 -7.08 -26.59
CA TYR A 220 8.27 -7.50 -25.38
C TYR A 220 7.27 -7.72 -24.25
N SER A 221 7.30 -8.90 -23.64
CA SER A 221 6.51 -9.19 -22.45
C SER A 221 7.17 -8.64 -21.18
N CYS A 222 6.43 -8.49 -20.09
CA CYS A 222 7.02 -8.04 -18.82
C CYS A 222 8.11 -8.96 -18.26
N GLY A 223 8.07 -10.25 -18.59
CA GLY A 223 9.05 -11.25 -18.18
C GLY A 223 10.18 -11.43 -19.18
N ASP A 224 10.32 -10.53 -20.16
CA ASP A 224 11.41 -10.59 -21.14
C ASP A 224 12.78 -10.52 -20.45
N THR A 225 13.73 -11.32 -20.91
CA THR A 225 15.05 -11.43 -20.29
C THR A 225 15.89 -10.16 -20.46
N SER A 226 15.68 -9.40 -21.54
CA SER A 226 16.44 -8.20 -21.89
C SER A 226 15.77 -6.92 -21.40
N LEU A 227 14.43 -6.88 -21.41
CA LEU A 227 13.62 -5.71 -21.08
C LEU A 227 12.61 -5.98 -19.97
N GLY A 228 12.95 -6.88 -19.05
CA GLY A 228 12.09 -7.28 -17.94
C GLY A 228 11.70 -6.11 -17.02
N CYS A 229 10.52 -6.22 -16.41
CA CYS A 229 9.94 -5.20 -15.55
C CYS A 229 9.94 -5.63 -14.07
N SER A 230 9.88 -4.64 -13.18
CA SER A 230 9.78 -4.88 -11.73
C SER A 230 8.40 -5.49 -11.37
N CYS A 231 8.32 -6.20 -10.24
CA CYS A 231 7.05 -6.73 -9.73
C CYS A 231 6.03 -5.65 -9.37
N GLY A 232 6.50 -4.44 -9.03
CA GLY A 232 5.62 -3.32 -8.71
C GLY A 232 4.92 -2.77 -9.96
N ASP A 233 5.60 -2.83 -11.12
CA ASP A 233 5.14 -2.29 -12.39
C ASP A 233 4.47 -3.35 -13.29
N CYS A 234 4.78 -4.62 -13.08
CA CYS A 234 4.11 -5.71 -13.78
C CYS A 234 4.04 -6.98 -12.92
N PRO A 235 2.94 -7.20 -12.17
CA PRO A 235 2.79 -8.34 -11.27
C PRO A 235 2.57 -9.67 -12.00
N SER A 236 2.23 -9.62 -13.30
CA SER A 236 2.00 -10.81 -14.12
C SER A 236 3.27 -11.54 -14.56
N THR A 237 4.46 -11.03 -14.22
CA THR A 237 5.70 -11.75 -14.51
C THR A 237 5.82 -12.99 -13.61
N PRO A 238 6.21 -14.16 -14.15
CA PRO A 238 6.34 -15.40 -13.37
C PRO A 238 7.33 -15.27 -12.22
N VAL A 239 8.29 -14.33 -12.28
CA VAL A 239 9.28 -14.07 -11.23
C VAL A 239 8.65 -13.53 -9.93
N CYS A 240 7.49 -12.88 -10.00
CA CYS A 240 6.83 -12.30 -8.82
C CYS A 240 5.97 -13.30 -8.04
N SER A 241 5.67 -14.44 -8.66
CA SER A 241 4.90 -15.49 -8.02
C SER A 241 5.87 -16.43 -7.32
N ASP A 242 6.37 -16.02 -6.15
CA ASP A 242 6.90 -16.90 -5.11
C ASP A 242 7.29 -16.07 -3.89
N VAL A 243 6.35 -15.92 -2.95
CA VAL A 243 6.54 -16.06 -1.50
C VAL A 243 5.16 -15.81 -0.91
N GLU A 244 4.47 -16.88 -0.52
CA GLU A 244 3.36 -16.75 0.43
C GLU A 244 3.90 -15.93 1.61
N PRO A 245 3.30 -14.75 1.92
CA PRO A 245 3.86 -13.85 2.91
C PRO A 245 4.11 -14.65 4.18
N PRO A 246 5.33 -14.61 4.77
CA PRO A 246 5.64 -15.40 5.93
C PRO A 246 4.54 -15.14 6.94
N SER A 247 3.78 -16.18 7.29
CA SER A 247 2.64 -16.06 8.19
C SER A 247 3.13 -15.23 9.37
N PRO A 248 2.44 -14.14 9.75
CA PRO A 248 2.95 -13.21 10.76
C PRO A 248 3.42 -14.05 11.92
N HIS A 249 4.68 -13.90 12.33
CA HIS A 249 5.25 -14.63 13.45
C HIS A 249 4.30 -14.42 14.63
N LYS A 250 3.38 -15.37 14.86
CA LYS A 250 2.55 -15.40 16.04
C LYS A 250 3.58 -15.55 17.14
N LYS A 251 3.83 -14.48 17.89
CA LYS A 251 4.66 -14.55 19.08
C LYS A 251 4.02 -15.63 19.93
N ASP A 252 4.65 -16.81 19.93
CA ASP A 252 4.15 -17.95 20.65
C ASP A 252 3.91 -17.50 22.10
N PRO A 253 2.70 -17.72 22.67
CA PRO A 253 2.46 -17.37 24.05
C PRO A 253 3.50 -18.08 24.91
N CYS A 254 4.03 -17.37 25.92
CA CYS A 254 5.06 -17.85 26.84
C CYS A 254 4.81 -19.34 27.18
N SER A 255 5.75 -20.19 26.78
CA SER A 255 5.66 -21.63 26.96
C SER A 255 6.95 -22.14 27.59
N ILE A 256 6.82 -22.84 28.71
CA ILE A 256 7.92 -23.49 29.41
C ILE A 256 7.93 -24.96 28.97
N ARG A 257 9.13 -25.48 28.67
CA ARG A 257 9.31 -26.88 28.32
C ARG A 257 9.83 -27.63 29.54
N ILE A 258 9.01 -28.54 30.09
CA ILE A 258 9.41 -29.43 31.19
C ILE A 258 9.44 -30.85 30.61
N GLY A 259 10.65 -31.34 30.32
CA GLY A 259 10.84 -32.61 29.62
C GLY A 259 10.26 -32.60 28.20
N SER A 260 9.36 -33.54 27.90
CA SER A 260 8.68 -33.65 26.59
C SER A 260 7.43 -32.78 26.45
N LEU A 261 6.95 -32.15 27.53
CA LEU A 261 5.70 -31.37 27.56
C LEU A 261 5.96 -29.87 27.40
N LYS A 262 5.27 -29.23 26.45
CA LYS A 262 5.22 -27.77 26.27
C LYS A 262 4.00 -27.24 27.04
N VAL A 263 4.22 -26.54 28.15
CA VAL A 263 3.15 -26.00 29.02
C VAL A 263 3.13 -24.48 28.91
N LYS A 264 1.95 -23.88 28.81
CA LYS A 264 1.81 -22.41 28.81
C LYS A 264 2.18 -21.86 30.20
N CYS A 265 2.89 -20.73 30.25
CA CYS A 265 3.34 -20.12 31.51
C CYS A 265 2.18 -19.82 32.48
N ILE A 266 0.99 -19.50 31.95
CA ILE A 266 -0.23 -19.26 32.74
C ILE A 266 -0.66 -20.54 33.46
N GLU A 267 -0.74 -21.67 32.75
CA GLU A 267 -1.14 -22.96 33.34
C GLU A 267 -0.16 -23.41 34.42
N PHE A 268 1.14 -23.23 34.18
CA PHE A 268 2.17 -23.55 35.16
C PHE A 268 2.07 -22.66 36.41
N SER A 269 1.84 -21.36 36.24
CA SER A 269 1.69 -20.41 37.35
C SER A 269 0.44 -20.71 38.17
N LEU A 270 -0.67 -21.05 37.52
CA LEU A 270 -1.91 -21.44 38.19
C LEU A 270 -1.73 -22.76 38.97
N ALA A 271 -1.05 -23.75 38.38
CA ALA A 271 -0.77 -25.02 39.06
C ALA A 271 0.04 -24.82 40.36
N ILE A 272 1.09 -23.99 40.32
CA ILE A 272 1.87 -23.65 41.53
C ILE A 272 0.97 -22.98 42.58
N PHE A 273 0.15 -22.01 42.18
CA PHE A 273 -0.76 -21.34 43.09
C PHE A 273 -1.75 -22.30 43.76
N TYR A 274 -2.34 -23.23 42.99
CA TYR A 274 -3.24 -24.25 43.52
C TYR A 274 -2.55 -25.22 44.49
N ILE A 275 -1.31 -25.64 44.21
CA ILE A 275 -0.54 -26.51 45.12
C ILE A 275 -0.26 -25.80 46.45
N LEU A 276 0.11 -24.51 46.42
CA LEU A 276 0.31 -23.71 47.63
C LEU A 276 -1.01 -23.53 48.42
N LEU A 277 -2.12 -23.30 47.73
CA LEU A 277 -3.43 -23.18 48.36
C LEU A 277 -3.87 -24.50 49.03
N VAL A 278 -3.76 -25.63 48.34
CA VAL A 278 -4.15 -26.93 48.91
C VAL A 278 -3.25 -27.34 50.06
N SER A 279 -1.94 -27.12 49.96
CA SER A 279 -1.00 -27.45 51.04
C SER A 279 -1.23 -26.60 52.30
N THR A 280 -1.56 -25.32 52.14
CA THR A 280 -1.93 -24.45 53.27
C THR A 280 -3.26 -24.86 53.90
N LEU A 281 -4.28 -25.22 53.11
CA LEU A 281 -5.56 -25.72 53.63
C LEU A 281 -5.42 -27.07 54.34
N LEU A 282 -4.64 -28.00 53.79
CA LEU A 282 -4.37 -29.30 54.41
C LEU A 282 -3.55 -29.12 55.70
N GLY A 283 -2.54 -28.25 55.69
CA GLY A 283 -1.77 -27.87 56.87
C GLY A 283 -2.67 -27.29 57.96
N TRP A 284 -3.57 -26.37 57.61
CA TRP A 284 -4.54 -25.79 58.53
C TRP A 284 -5.50 -26.84 59.11
N ALA A 285 -6.06 -27.73 58.28
CA ALA A 285 -6.97 -28.78 58.71
C ALA A 285 -6.29 -29.82 59.64
N LEU A 286 -5.04 -30.21 59.32
CA LEU A 286 -4.26 -31.11 60.19
C LEU A 286 -3.87 -30.44 61.50
N PHE A 287 -3.51 -29.15 61.47
CA PHE A 287 -3.20 -28.38 62.67
C PHE A 287 -4.42 -28.22 63.58
N HIS A 288 -5.59 -27.93 63.00
CA HIS A 288 -6.84 -27.83 63.77
C HIS A 288 -7.27 -29.18 64.38
N ARG A 289 -7.14 -30.28 63.63
CA ARG A 289 -7.39 -31.64 64.16
C ARG A 289 -6.42 -32.03 65.28
N THR A 290 -5.18 -31.55 65.24
CA THR A 290 -4.21 -31.78 66.32
C THR A 290 -4.47 -30.84 67.51
N GLY A 291 -4.99 -29.63 67.25
CA GLY A 291 -5.46 -28.68 68.26
C GLY A 291 -6.66 -29.19 69.06
N GLU A 292 -7.69 -29.76 68.40
CA GLU A 292 -8.83 -30.39 69.08
C GLU A 292 -8.40 -31.61 69.90
N ARG A 293 -7.45 -32.43 69.42
CA ARG A 293 -6.88 -33.53 70.23
C ARG A 293 -6.08 -33.04 71.43
N ARG A 294 -5.44 -31.86 71.35
CA ARG A 294 -4.74 -31.24 72.49
C ARG A 294 -5.70 -30.55 73.47
N ILE A 295 -6.86 -30.06 73.03
CA ILE A 295 -7.89 -29.48 73.90
C ILE A 295 -8.66 -30.58 74.65
N SER A 296 -8.88 -31.75 74.03
CA SER A 296 -9.52 -32.90 74.71
C SER A 296 -8.68 -33.58 75.80
N SER A 297 -7.40 -33.20 76.03
CA SER A 297 -6.56 -33.84 77.06
C SER A 297 -6.41 -33.04 78.35
N SER A 298 -7.18 -31.97 78.56
CA SER A 298 -7.16 -31.20 79.82
C SER A 298 -8.56 -31.00 80.41
N SER A 299 -8.92 -31.95 81.26
CA SER A 299 -9.79 -31.82 82.45
C SER A 299 -11.27 -31.47 82.27
N MET A 300 -12.13 -32.48 82.47
CA MET A 300 -13.23 -32.32 83.43
C MET A 300 -13.58 -33.66 84.10
N LYS A 301 -13.38 -33.71 85.42
CA LYS A 301 -13.91 -34.76 86.31
C LYS A 301 -15.44 -34.60 86.41
N PRO A 302 -16.23 -35.68 86.42
CA PRO A 302 -17.65 -35.63 86.70
C PRO A 302 -17.92 -35.78 88.21
N LEU A 303 -18.91 -35.06 88.74
CA LEU A 303 -19.46 -35.32 90.07
C LEU A 303 -20.99 -35.14 90.04
N LEU A 304 -21.68 -36.27 90.22
CA LEU A 304 -23.05 -36.54 90.72
C LEU A 304 -24.23 -35.81 90.04
N SER A 305 -25.16 -36.52 89.38
CA SER A 305 -26.25 -37.35 89.94
C SER A 305 -27.22 -36.54 90.80
N TYR A 306 -28.47 -36.37 90.35
CA TYR A 306 -29.67 -36.91 91.02
C TYR A 306 -30.94 -36.53 90.22
N THR A 307 -31.92 -37.42 90.23
CA THR A 307 -33.11 -37.48 89.38
C THR A 307 -34.32 -36.71 89.92
N ASP A 308 -35.23 -36.42 88.99
CA ASP A 308 -36.70 -36.44 89.10
C ASP A 308 -37.45 -35.11 89.29
N GLU A 309 -38.37 -34.89 88.36
CA GLU A 309 -39.40 -33.85 88.40
C GLU A 309 -40.61 -34.37 89.18
N GLY A 310 -40.86 -33.77 90.34
CA GLY A 310 -42.09 -33.92 91.11
C GLY A 310 -42.77 -32.56 91.26
N GLU A 311 -44.03 -32.54 90.89
CA GLU A 311 -44.96 -31.41 90.79
C GLU A 311 -45.35 -30.77 92.16
N VAL A 312 -45.80 -29.51 92.10
CA VAL A 312 -46.74 -28.79 93.02
C VAL A 312 -46.21 -27.90 94.18
N ASN A 313 -46.63 -26.61 94.09
CA ASN A 313 -46.99 -25.59 95.10
C ASN A 313 -45.98 -24.71 95.87
N ASN A 314 -46.02 -23.43 95.45
CA ASN A 314 -46.46 -22.22 96.20
C ASN A 314 -45.52 -21.41 97.14
N CYS A 315 -45.49 -20.09 96.85
CA CYS A 315 -45.32 -18.90 97.70
C CYS A 315 -43.99 -18.61 98.45
N HIS A 316 -43.36 -17.46 98.14
CA HIS A 316 -43.48 -16.17 98.87
C HIS A 316 -42.21 -15.28 98.71
N VAL A 317 -42.37 -14.10 98.06
CA VAL A 317 -41.80 -12.74 98.34
C VAL A 317 -40.36 -12.60 98.90
N GLN A 318 -39.44 -11.88 98.22
CA GLN A 318 -39.10 -10.45 98.43
C GLN A 318 -37.74 -10.01 97.83
N LYS A 319 -37.74 -8.79 97.25
CA LYS A 319 -36.70 -7.73 97.11
C LYS A 319 -35.25 -8.09 96.68
N ASP A 320 -34.78 -7.65 95.51
CA ASP A 320 -34.31 -6.29 95.13
C ASP A 320 -32.85 -6.02 95.58
N GLU A 321 -31.91 -6.01 94.62
CA GLU A 321 -30.95 -4.91 94.45
C GLU A 321 -30.12 -5.05 93.17
N MET A 322 -30.02 -3.92 92.46
CA MET A 322 -29.36 -3.67 91.19
C MET A 322 -27.83 -3.57 91.34
N LYS A 323 -27.07 -4.40 90.62
CA LYS A 323 -25.65 -4.18 90.30
C LYS A 323 -25.41 -4.35 88.80
N VAL A 324 -25.16 -3.22 88.14
CA VAL A 324 -24.58 -3.16 86.79
C VAL A 324 -23.16 -3.73 86.90
N HIS A 325 -22.97 -4.96 86.42
CA HIS A 325 -21.65 -5.53 86.22
C HIS A 325 -21.30 -5.44 84.73
N GLU A 326 -20.44 -4.48 84.44
CA GLU A 326 -19.75 -4.32 83.16
C GLU A 326 -18.93 -5.59 82.90
N MET A 327 -19.44 -6.45 82.02
CA MET A 327 -18.81 -7.69 81.60
C MET A 327 -17.73 -7.36 80.57
N VAL A 328 -16.53 -7.00 81.04
CA VAL A 328 -15.33 -7.05 80.21
C VAL A 328 -14.89 -8.51 80.13
N SER A 329 -15.26 -9.20 79.05
CA SER A 329 -14.72 -10.52 78.74
C SER A 329 -13.21 -10.44 78.50
N GLU A 330 -12.41 -10.89 79.47
CA GLU A 330 -10.99 -11.17 79.27
C GLU A 330 -10.83 -12.40 78.35
N VAL A 331 -10.62 -12.14 77.06
CA VAL A 331 -10.09 -13.11 76.10
C VAL A 331 -8.55 -13.08 76.21
N PRO A 332 -7.85 -14.22 76.25
CA PRO A 332 -6.39 -14.23 76.39
C PRO A 332 -5.75 -13.66 75.12
N LEU A 333 -5.35 -12.40 75.22
CA LEU A 333 -4.72 -11.65 74.14
C LEU A 333 -3.31 -12.18 73.87
N SER A 334 -3.02 -12.55 72.62
CA SER A 334 -1.68 -12.95 72.18
C SER A 334 -0.61 -11.91 72.58
N VAL A 335 0.61 -12.34 72.91
CA VAL A 335 1.71 -11.46 73.36
C VAL A 335 1.95 -10.27 72.42
N LEU A 336 1.79 -10.49 71.10
CA LEU A 336 1.89 -9.44 70.09
C LEU A 336 0.79 -8.38 70.23
N GLN A 337 -0.45 -8.80 70.50
CA GLN A 337 -1.56 -7.88 70.68
C GLN A 337 -1.46 -7.13 72.02
N GLY A 338 -0.94 -7.77 73.07
CA GLY A 338 -0.58 -7.10 74.32
C GLY A 338 0.52 -6.05 74.12
N TYR A 339 1.56 -6.38 73.34
CA TYR A 339 2.64 -5.44 72.99
C TYR A 339 2.13 -4.25 72.16
N MET A 340 1.37 -4.52 71.10
CA MET A 340 0.78 -3.47 70.25
C MET A 340 -0.16 -2.58 71.05
N SER A 341 -1.03 -3.16 71.89
CA SER A 341 -1.92 -2.40 72.77
C SER A 341 -1.14 -1.52 73.75
N ARG A 342 -0.09 -2.06 74.38
CA ARG A 342 0.78 -1.28 75.28
C ARG A 342 1.50 -0.15 74.53
N PHE A 343 2.04 -0.43 73.35
CA PHE A 343 2.73 0.57 72.52
C PHE A 343 1.78 1.69 72.09
N PHE A 344 0.63 1.37 71.51
CA PHE A 344 -0.37 2.35 71.09
C PHE A 344 -0.97 3.11 72.28
N ARG A 345 -1.13 2.47 73.45
CA ARG A 345 -1.59 3.16 74.67
C ARG A 345 -0.55 4.16 75.16
N ILE A 346 0.74 3.79 75.18
CA ILE A 346 1.83 4.70 75.57
C ILE A 346 1.94 5.85 74.56
N TYR A 347 1.95 5.55 73.27
CA TYR A 347 2.01 6.54 72.20
C TYR A 347 0.80 7.48 72.23
N GLY A 348 -0.41 6.94 72.35
CA GLY A 348 -1.65 7.71 72.46
C GLY A 348 -1.68 8.60 73.70
N THR A 349 -1.19 8.10 74.84
CA THR A 349 -1.07 8.92 76.07
C THR A 349 -0.06 10.06 75.89
N TRP A 350 1.04 9.82 75.18
CA TRP A 350 2.04 10.85 74.85
C TRP A 350 1.45 11.92 73.92
N VAL A 351 0.71 11.51 72.90
CA VAL A 351 -0.01 12.42 71.98
C VAL A 351 -1.05 13.25 72.75
N ALA A 352 -1.85 12.62 73.62
CA ALA A 352 -2.88 13.28 74.40
C ALA A 352 -2.33 14.28 75.44
N ARG A 353 -1.11 14.06 75.95
CA ARG A 353 -0.43 15.02 76.86
C ARG A 353 0.13 16.25 76.15
N HIS A 354 0.48 16.14 74.86
CA HIS A 354 1.09 17.23 74.10
C HIS A 354 0.41 17.47 72.74
N PRO A 355 -0.91 17.71 72.72
CA PRO A 355 -1.69 17.77 71.47
C PRO A 355 -1.22 18.90 70.54
N THR A 356 -0.88 20.07 71.09
CA THR A 356 -0.42 21.22 70.32
C THR A 356 0.92 20.98 69.64
N ARG A 357 1.89 20.35 70.33
CA ARG A 357 3.20 20.03 69.76
C ARG A 357 3.10 18.99 68.65
N VAL A 358 2.25 17.97 68.82
CA VAL A 358 2.02 16.93 67.80
C VAL A 358 1.36 17.52 66.57
N LEU A 359 0.33 18.37 66.74
CA LEU A 359 -0.34 19.07 65.63
C LEU A 359 0.59 20.02 64.88
N CYS A 360 1.40 20.81 65.60
CA CYS A 360 2.38 21.69 64.96
C CYS A 360 3.47 20.90 64.22
N SER A 361 3.95 19.80 64.80
CA SER A 361 4.95 18.95 64.17
C SER A 361 4.41 18.25 62.93
N SER A 362 3.18 17.72 62.97
CA SER A 362 2.58 17.07 61.80
C SER A 362 2.31 18.08 60.68
N LEU A 363 1.82 19.28 61.02
CA LEU A 363 1.63 20.38 60.08
C LEU A 363 2.96 20.82 59.45
N ALA A 364 4.01 20.96 60.26
CA ALA A 364 5.34 21.29 59.76
C ALA A 364 5.88 20.24 58.78
N VAL A 365 5.72 18.94 59.08
CA VAL A 365 6.11 17.85 58.18
C VAL A 365 5.32 17.91 56.87
N VAL A 366 4.00 18.13 56.92
CA VAL A 366 3.16 18.28 55.72
C VAL A 366 3.62 19.48 54.90
N LEU A 367 3.87 20.65 55.52
CA LEU A 367 4.35 21.83 54.81
C LEU A 367 5.72 21.60 54.16
N ILE A 368 6.65 20.92 54.83
CA ILE A 368 7.96 20.55 54.26
C ILE A 368 7.78 19.61 53.05
N LEU A 369 6.89 18.63 53.14
CA LEU A 369 6.59 17.74 52.01
C LEU A 369 5.92 18.50 50.85
N CYS A 370 5.05 19.48 51.15
CA CYS A 370 4.42 20.34 50.16
C CYS A 370 5.41 21.27 49.44
N LEU A 371 6.51 21.68 50.07
CA LEU A 371 7.58 22.42 49.39
C LEU A 371 8.19 21.61 48.22
N GLY A 372 8.17 20.27 48.29
CA GLY A 372 8.61 19.41 47.18
C GLY A 372 7.78 19.58 45.91
N LEU A 373 6.51 20.00 46.03
CA LEU A 373 5.62 20.22 44.88
C LEU A 373 6.02 21.43 44.04
N THR A 374 6.81 22.38 44.57
CA THR A 374 7.25 23.55 43.78
C THR A 374 8.27 23.18 42.70
N ARG A 375 8.85 21.97 42.77
CA ARG A 375 9.79 21.43 41.77
C ARG A 375 9.18 20.31 40.93
N PHE A 376 7.87 20.07 41.06
CA PHE A 376 7.18 19.05 40.29
C PHE A 376 6.98 19.54 38.85
N GLU A 377 7.59 18.85 37.90
CA GLU A 377 7.42 19.08 36.46
C GLU A 377 6.57 17.95 35.88
N VAL A 378 5.53 18.30 35.13
CA VAL A 378 4.63 17.34 34.50
C VAL A 378 5.14 17.02 33.10
N GLU A 379 5.50 15.77 32.86
CA GLU A 379 5.78 15.28 31.52
C GLU A 379 4.45 15.06 30.77
N THR A 380 4.15 15.94 29.82
CA THR A 380 2.90 15.90 29.03
C THR A 380 3.05 15.16 27.70
N ARG A 381 4.28 14.76 27.33
CA ARG A 381 4.54 14.06 26.07
C ARG A 381 4.11 12.60 26.15
N PRO A 382 3.13 12.16 25.34
CA PRO A 382 2.64 10.79 25.40
C PRO A 382 3.74 9.79 25.05
N GLU A 383 4.61 10.09 24.09
CA GLU A 383 5.68 9.20 23.66
C GLU A 383 6.66 8.87 24.79
N LYS A 384 6.97 9.82 25.68
CA LYS A 384 7.87 9.59 26.82
C LYS A 384 7.20 8.83 27.97
N LEU A 385 5.88 8.90 28.08
CA LEU A 385 5.12 8.14 29.09
C LEU A 385 5.02 6.66 28.71
N TRP A 386 4.81 6.37 27.43
CA TRP A 386 4.48 5.03 26.95
C TRP A 386 5.66 4.26 26.36
N VAL A 387 6.76 4.94 26.04
CA VAL A 387 7.95 4.33 25.43
C VAL A 387 9.14 4.45 26.39
N GLY A 388 9.73 3.30 26.74
CA GLY A 388 10.93 3.28 27.57
C GLY A 388 12.12 3.94 26.86
N HIS A 389 12.85 4.78 27.57
CA HIS A 389 13.96 5.59 27.03
C HIS A 389 15.11 4.79 26.39
N GLY A 390 15.28 3.52 26.73
CA GLY A 390 16.28 2.62 26.13
C GLY A 390 15.69 1.59 25.16
N SER A 391 14.47 1.79 24.67
CA SER A 391 13.83 0.87 23.72
C SER A 391 14.28 1.14 22.29
N LYS A 392 14.32 0.09 21.46
CA LYS A 392 14.66 0.19 20.04
C LYS A 392 13.77 1.18 19.28
N ALA A 393 12.49 1.25 19.64
CA ALA A 393 11.54 2.19 19.05
C ALA A 393 11.89 3.66 19.38
N ALA A 394 12.43 3.93 20.58
CA ALA A 394 12.89 5.26 20.93
C ALA A 394 14.16 5.64 20.14
N GLU A 395 15.10 4.71 19.98
CA GLU A 395 16.34 4.90 19.21
C GLU A 395 16.07 5.14 17.72
N GLU A 396 15.18 4.36 17.12
CA GLU A 396 14.75 4.55 15.73
C GLU A 396 14.06 5.90 15.53
N ASN A 397 13.22 6.33 16.48
CA ASN A 397 12.55 7.64 16.41
C ASN A 397 13.56 8.80 16.53
N THR A 398 14.54 8.71 17.43
CA THR A 398 15.61 9.72 17.51
C THR A 398 16.42 9.80 16.22
N PHE A 399 16.76 8.66 15.62
CA PHE A 399 17.46 8.63 14.34
C PHE A 399 16.68 9.34 13.21
N LEU A 400 15.36 9.09 13.13
CA LEU A 400 14.50 9.70 12.11
C LEU A 400 14.22 11.19 12.33
N THR A 401 14.44 11.72 13.53
CA THR A 401 14.17 13.12 13.87
C THR A 401 15.42 14.00 13.92
N ASP A 402 16.60 13.41 14.10
CA ASP A 402 17.89 14.11 14.08
C ASP A 402 18.48 14.26 12.65
N THR A 403 17.90 13.59 11.65
CA THR A 403 18.23 13.73 10.21
C THR A 403 17.23 14.65 9.52
#